data_AF-A0AAP6EL16-F1
#
_entry.id   AF-A0AAP6EL16-F1
#
_cell.length_a   1.000
_cell.length_b   1.000
_cell.length_c   1.000
_cell.angle_alpha   90.00
_cell.angle_beta   90.00
_cell.angle_gamma   90.00
#
_symmetry.space_group_name_H-M   'P 1'
#
loop_
_entity.id
_entity.type
_entity.pdbx_description
1 polymer ?
#
loop_
_entity_poly.entity_id
_entity_poly.type
_entity_poly.pdbx_seq_one_letter_code
_entity_poly.pdbx_strand_id
1 'polypeptide(L)'
;MISDNSYGSRPDYLPDFVNDIQGWGDRQVRLLNHAESRELEAVSLSRFPAATSSALDWGAVPFEERMWWDGEDDWTRMAAEILAPYLQNGRQVAVFWGNLVMPTVTMPATLAVQQAREILDAAPHFWVYPLGGSVLVECLLDGQVTVAKKKSRAGAKGARGNAP
;
A
#
# COMPACT_ATOMS: atom_id res chain seq x y z
N MET A 1 17.35 -25.39 -11.48
CA MET A 1 16.69 -24.59 -10.43
C MET A 1 15.39 -24.12 -11.03
N ILE A 2 14.26 -24.60 -10.50
CA ILE A 2 12.94 -24.22 -11.01
C ILE A 2 12.67 -22.80 -10.48
N SER A 3 12.97 -21.79 -11.29
CA SER A 3 12.46 -20.45 -11.06
C SER A 3 11.00 -20.41 -11.53
N ASP A 4 10.14 -21.12 -10.80
CA ASP A 4 8.70 -20.92 -10.87
C ASP A 4 8.44 -19.58 -10.20
N ASN A 5 8.45 -18.51 -10.99
CA ASN A 5 8.18 -17.17 -10.52
C ASN A 5 6.69 -17.11 -10.12
N SER A 6 6.40 -17.57 -8.90
CA SER A 6 5.05 -17.64 -8.33
C SER A 6 4.39 -16.26 -8.27
N TYR A 7 5.21 -15.20 -8.33
CA TYR A 7 4.76 -13.82 -8.35
C TYR A 7 3.83 -13.55 -9.54
N GLY A 8 2.64 -13.04 -9.27
CA GLY A 8 1.69 -12.65 -10.30
C GLY A 8 1.13 -13.83 -11.12
N SER A 9 1.18 -15.05 -10.61
CA SER A 9 0.66 -16.25 -11.28
C SER A 9 -0.87 -16.35 -11.29
N ARG A 10 -1.57 -15.54 -10.47
CA ARG A 10 -3.03 -15.48 -10.36
C ARG A 10 -3.55 -14.04 -10.54
N PRO A 11 -3.34 -13.43 -11.72
CA PRO A 11 -3.90 -12.10 -12.00
C PRO A 11 -5.42 -12.11 -12.06
N ASP A 12 -6.03 -13.29 -12.24
CA ASP A 12 -7.48 -13.53 -12.18
C ASP A 12 -8.08 -13.33 -10.78
N TYR A 13 -7.27 -13.19 -9.74
CA TYR A 13 -7.73 -12.86 -8.38
C TYR A 13 -7.73 -11.35 -8.10
N LEU A 14 -7.22 -10.53 -9.01
CA LEU A 14 -7.28 -9.08 -8.86
C LEU A 14 -8.72 -8.58 -9.00
N PRO A 15 -9.04 -7.43 -8.39
CA PRO A 15 -10.32 -6.77 -8.60
C PRO A 15 -10.65 -6.59 -10.08
N ASP A 16 -11.92 -6.73 -10.46
CA ASP A 16 -12.36 -6.69 -11.86
C ASP A 16 -11.99 -5.35 -12.52
N PHE A 17 -12.09 -4.23 -11.79
CA PHE A 17 -11.73 -2.90 -12.31
C PHE A 17 -10.27 -2.79 -12.74
N VAL A 18 -9.36 -3.63 -12.21
CA VAL A 18 -7.94 -3.63 -12.60
C VAL A 18 -7.75 -4.18 -14.01
N ASN A 19 -8.63 -5.09 -14.44
CA ASN A 19 -8.59 -5.71 -15.75
C ASN A 19 -9.33 -4.89 -16.83
N ASP A 20 -10.22 -3.97 -16.44
CA ASP A 20 -10.93 -3.06 -17.35
C ASP A 20 -10.11 -1.83 -17.75
N ILE A 21 -8.90 -2.06 -18.26
CA ILE A 21 -7.90 -1.02 -18.57
C ILE A 21 -8.40 -0.04 -19.65
N GLN A 22 -9.34 -0.46 -20.50
CA GLN A 22 -9.87 0.36 -21.59
C GLN A 22 -10.75 1.52 -21.11
N GLY A 23 -11.35 1.44 -19.92
CA GLY A 23 -12.18 2.51 -19.34
C GLY A 23 -11.39 3.70 -18.77
N TRP A 24 -10.10 3.52 -18.45
CA TRP A 24 -9.34 4.47 -17.62
C TRP A 24 -8.19 5.19 -18.35
N GLY A 25 -7.89 4.79 -19.60
CA GLY A 25 -6.79 5.33 -20.42
C GLY A 25 -5.39 4.83 -20.01
N ASP A 26 -4.40 5.14 -20.85
CA ASP A 26 -3.07 4.47 -20.90
C ASP A 26 -2.18 4.55 -19.63
N ARG A 27 -2.59 5.23 -18.55
CA ARG A 27 -1.70 5.54 -17.41
C ARG A 27 -2.30 5.42 -16.02
N GLN A 28 -3.53 4.95 -15.86
CA GLN A 28 -4.11 4.92 -14.51
C GLN A 28 -3.66 3.69 -13.72
N VAL A 29 -4.00 2.48 -14.17
CA VAL A 29 -3.69 1.25 -13.43
C VAL A 29 -2.51 0.51 -14.07
N ARG A 30 -1.53 0.05 -13.28
CA ARG A 30 -0.42 -0.79 -13.74
C ARG A 30 -0.17 -1.96 -12.81
N LEU A 31 0.00 -3.14 -13.39
CA LEU A 31 0.54 -4.31 -12.70
C LEU A 31 2.06 -4.24 -12.73
N LEU A 32 2.69 -4.30 -11.56
CA LEU A 32 4.14 -4.31 -11.47
C LEU A 32 4.64 -5.73 -11.71
N ASN A 33 5.72 -5.86 -12.48
CA ASN A 33 6.44 -7.12 -12.54
C ASN A 33 7.18 -7.38 -11.20
N HIS A 34 7.74 -8.59 -11.04
CA HIS A 34 8.37 -8.97 -9.78
C HIS A 34 9.53 -8.04 -9.39
N ALA A 35 10.38 -7.63 -10.34
CA ALA A 35 11.50 -6.73 -10.06
C ALA A 35 11.01 -5.34 -9.61
N GLU A 36 10.06 -4.75 -10.33
CA GLU A 36 9.44 -3.46 -9.96
C GLU A 36 8.78 -3.54 -8.57
N SER A 37 8.08 -4.63 -8.27
CA SER A 37 7.44 -4.84 -6.97
C SER A 37 8.46 -4.92 -5.84
N ARG A 38 9.60 -5.60 -6.04
CA ARG A 38 10.68 -5.72 -5.04
C ARG A 38 11.37 -4.39 -4.78
N GLU A 39 11.62 -3.60 -5.82
CA GLU A 39 12.15 -2.24 -5.68
C GLU A 39 11.20 -1.36 -4.87
N LEU A 40 9.89 -1.45 -5.15
CA LEU A 40 8.90 -0.68 -4.42
C LEU A 40 8.75 -1.14 -2.98
N GLU A 41 8.75 -2.45 -2.72
CA GLU A 41 8.73 -3.06 -1.37
C GLU A 41 9.89 -2.53 -0.52
N ALA A 42 11.11 -2.48 -1.08
CA ALA A 42 12.30 -2.01 -0.39
C ALA A 42 12.19 -0.56 0.10
N VAL A 43 11.49 0.30 -0.65
CA VAL A 43 11.26 1.70 -0.30
C VAL A 43 9.93 1.95 0.42
N SER A 44 9.14 0.92 0.70
CA SER A 44 7.83 1.01 1.37
C SER A 44 7.73 0.04 2.55
N LEU A 45 7.32 -1.22 2.32
CA LEU A 45 7.13 -2.25 3.35
C LEU A 45 8.40 -2.53 4.14
N SER A 46 9.55 -2.71 3.48
CA SER A 46 10.82 -3.04 4.14
C SER A 46 11.38 -1.92 5.02
N ARG A 47 10.68 -0.78 5.10
CA ARG A 47 10.97 0.29 6.05
C ARG A 47 10.55 -0.06 7.48
N PHE A 48 9.70 -1.07 7.64
CA PHE A 48 9.17 -1.58 8.91
C PHE A 48 9.71 -3.00 9.17
N PRO A 49 9.90 -3.42 10.44
CA PRO A 49 10.33 -4.78 10.74
C PRO A 49 9.31 -5.81 10.28
N ALA A 50 9.79 -6.93 9.75
CA ALA A 50 8.94 -8.04 9.34
C ALA A 50 8.75 -9.02 10.51
N ALA A 51 7.51 -9.42 10.78
CA ALA A 51 7.19 -10.53 11.68
C ALA A 51 7.28 -11.87 10.95
N THR A 52 6.77 -11.92 9.72
CA THR A 52 6.82 -13.06 8.80
C THR A 52 7.08 -12.58 7.37
N SER A 53 7.13 -13.50 6.40
CA SER A 53 7.23 -13.14 4.97
C SER A 53 6.03 -12.32 4.45
N SER A 54 4.93 -12.28 5.19
CA SER A 54 3.68 -11.62 4.79
C SER A 54 3.05 -10.84 5.95
N ALA A 55 3.82 -10.41 6.94
CA ALA A 55 3.31 -9.61 8.06
C ALA A 55 4.38 -8.68 8.63
N LEU A 56 3.98 -7.47 9.01
CA LEU A 56 4.86 -6.51 9.68
C LEU A 56 4.74 -6.64 11.20
N ASP A 57 5.86 -6.46 11.90
CA ASP A 57 5.91 -6.49 13.36
C ASP A 57 5.59 -5.12 13.94
N TRP A 58 4.29 -4.86 14.16
CA TRP A 58 3.81 -3.66 14.83
C TRP A 58 4.04 -3.64 16.35
N GLY A 59 4.51 -4.74 16.94
CA GLY A 59 4.98 -4.74 18.33
C GLY A 59 6.37 -4.12 18.48
N ALA A 60 7.19 -4.18 17.43
CA ALA A 60 8.54 -3.63 17.40
C ALA A 60 8.63 -2.16 16.99
N VAL A 61 7.57 -1.56 16.42
CA VAL A 61 7.55 -0.16 15.98
C VAL A 61 6.27 0.57 16.37
N PRO A 62 6.36 1.87 16.70
CA PRO A 62 5.17 2.68 16.89
C PRO A 62 4.42 2.85 15.56
N PHE A 63 3.10 2.74 15.62
CA PHE A 63 2.17 3.16 14.57
C PHE A 63 1.42 4.41 15.05
N GLU A 64 0.89 5.19 14.12
CA GLU A 64 0.19 6.45 14.44
C GLU A 64 -1.22 6.14 14.94
N GLU A 65 -1.93 5.29 14.22
CA GLU A 65 -3.33 5.00 14.47
C GLU A 65 -3.62 3.51 14.21
N ARG A 66 -4.49 2.94 15.04
CA ARG A 66 -5.09 1.63 14.80
C ARG A 66 -6.59 1.76 15.01
N MET A 67 -7.33 1.34 14.00
CA MET A 67 -8.77 1.50 13.89
C MET A 67 -9.40 0.19 13.40
N TRP A 68 -10.70 0.07 13.60
CA TRP A 68 -11.50 -1.05 13.13
C TRP A 68 -12.63 -0.53 12.27
N TRP A 69 -12.88 -1.16 11.12
CA TRP A 69 -14.12 -0.98 10.38
C TRP A 69 -15.10 -2.09 10.75
N ASP A 70 -16.35 -1.72 11.02
CA ASP A 70 -17.40 -2.65 11.46
C ASP A 70 -18.15 -3.29 10.26
N GLY A 71 -17.94 -2.80 9.04
CA GLY A 71 -18.53 -3.31 7.80
C GLY A 71 -18.10 -2.58 6.52
N GLU A 72 -18.53 -3.08 5.35
CA GLU A 72 -18.06 -2.63 4.03
C GLU A 72 -18.27 -1.12 3.75
N ASP A 73 -19.40 -0.55 4.19
CA ASP A 73 -19.69 0.89 4.04
C ASP A 73 -18.73 1.75 4.88
N ASP A 74 -18.25 1.21 6.00
CA ASP A 74 -17.30 1.88 6.89
C ASP A 74 -15.89 1.89 6.28
N TRP A 75 -15.51 0.81 5.60
CA TRP A 75 -14.24 0.73 4.88
C TRP A 75 -14.10 1.81 3.80
N THR A 76 -15.14 2.08 3.01
CA THR A 76 -15.03 3.08 1.93
C THR A 76 -14.79 4.49 2.49
N ARG A 77 -15.51 4.84 3.57
CA ARG A 77 -15.32 6.11 4.29
C ARG A 77 -13.90 6.20 4.88
N MET A 78 -13.46 5.16 5.58
CA MET A 78 -12.14 5.05 6.18
C MET A 78 -11.01 5.14 5.13
N ALA A 79 -11.20 4.43 4.03
CA ALA A 79 -10.56 4.58 2.72
C ALA A 79 -10.24 6.03 2.38
N ALA A 80 -11.34 6.79 2.22
CA ALA A 80 -11.30 8.20 1.85
C ALA A 80 -10.60 9.06 2.90
N GLU A 81 -10.85 8.85 4.19
CA GLU A 81 -10.26 9.63 5.29
C GLU A 81 -8.73 9.44 5.38
N ILE A 82 -8.27 8.19 5.36
CA ILE A 82 -6.84 7.85 5.43
C ILE A 82 -6.11 8.36 4.17
N LEU A 83 -6.74 8.22 3.00
CA LEU A 83 -6.12 8.58 1.73
C LEU A 83 -6.31 10.06 1.35
N ALA A 84 -7.20 10.81 2.03
CA ALA A 84 -7.49 12.22 1.72
C ALA A 84 -6.24 13.11 1.54
N PRO A 85 -5.20 13.03 2.39
CA PRO A 85 -3.97 13.82 2.21
C PRO A 85 -3.20 13.50 0.91
N TYR A 86 -3.47 12.34 0.32
CA TYR A 86 -2.80 11.81 -0.88
C TYR A 86 -3.64 11.95 -2.14
N LEU A 87 -4.92 12.30 -2.04
CA LEU A 87 -5.82 12.49 -3.19
C LEU A 87 -5.40 13.68 -4.08
N GLN A 88 -4.56 14.59 -3.58
CA GLN A 88 -4.17 15.78 -4.34
C GLN A 88 -3.09 15.51 -5.38
N ASN A 89 -3.28 16.05 -6.59
CA ASN A 89 -2.38 16.03 -7.75
C ASN A 89 -2.23 14.68 -8.48
N GLY A 90 -3.24 13.80 -8.42
CA GLY A 90 -3.18 12.54 -9.16
C GLY A 90 -2.07 11.61 -8.67
N ARG A 91 -1.74 11.67 -7.37
CA ARG A 91 -0.77 10.74 -6.79
C ARG A 91 -1.27 9.31 -6.96
N GLN A 92 -0.34 8.46 -7.37
CA GLN A 92 -0.52 7.03 -7.44
C GLN A 92 -0.40 6.43 -6.02
N VAL A 93 -1.14 5.38 -5.75
CA VAL A 93 -0.92 4.46 -4.63
C VAL A 93 -0.47 3.12 -5.18
N ALA A 94 0.21 2.34 -4.35
CA ALA A 94 0.44 0.92 -4.59
C ALA A 94 -0.37 0.09 -3.60
N VAL A 95 -0.94 -1.01 -4.10
CA VAL A 95 -1.59 -2.05 -3.31
C VAL A 95 -0.70 -3.29 -3.36
N PHE A 96 -0.17 -3.66 -2.20
CA PHE A 96 0.56 -4.91 -1.99
C PHE A 96 -0.39 -5.93 -1.37
N TRP A 97 -0.41 -7.14 -1.89
CA TRP A 97 -1.25 -8.21 -1.36
C TRP A 97 -0.46 -9.03 -0.33
N GLY A 98 -1.14 -9.60 0.67
CA GLY A 98 -0.56 -10.53 1.65
C GLY A 98 -0.09 -11.87 1.07
N ASN A 99 -0.01 -11.97 -0.26
CA ASN A 99 0.41 -13.14 -1.01
C ASN A 99 1.24 -12.71 -2.24
N LEU A 100 2.04 -13.63 -2.79
CA LEU A 100 2.84 -13.36 -3.99
C LEU A 100 2.07 -13.61 -5.29
N VAL A 101 1.01 -14.42 -5.27
CA VAL A 101 0.35 -14.86 -6.50
C VAL A 101 -0.41 -13.75 -7.21
N MET A 102 -0.81 -12.71 -6.48
CA MET A 102 -1.38 -11.48 -7.04
C MET A 102 -0.28 -10.43 -7.21
N PRO A 103 -0.14 -9.80 -8.38
CA PRO A 103 0.87 -8.77 -8.58
C PRO A 103 0.49 -7.47 -7.86
N THR A 104 1.50 -6.74 -7.40
CA THR A 104 1.33 -5.38 -6.87
C THR A 104 0.70 -4.49 -7.94
N VAL A 105 -0.34 -3.76 -7.55
CA VAL A 105 -1.07 -2.85 -8.44
C VAL A 105 -0.74 -1.41 -8.08
N THR A 106 -0.46 -0.57 -9.06
CA THR A 106 -0.40 0.88 -8.87
C THR A 106 -1.57 1.55 -9.57
N MET A 107 -2.21 2.53 -8.92
CA MET A 107 -3.40 3.22 -9.43
C MET A 107 -3.59 4.60 -8.79
N PRO A 108 -4.37 5.52 -9.38
CA PRO A 108 -4.61 6.82 -8.79
C PRO A 108 -5.26 6.66 -7.42
N ALA A 109 -4.85 7.46 -6.43
CA ALA A 109 -5.44 7.42 -5.10
C ALA A 109 -6.97 7.62 -5.12
N THR A 110 -7.46 8.43 -6.06
CA THR A 110 -8.90 8.62 -6.30
C THR A 110 -9.60 7.36 -6.74
N LEU A 111 -8.98 6.56 -7.61
CA LEU A 111 -9.52 5.29 -8.08
C LEU A 111 -9.51 4.25 -6.95
N ALA A 112 -8.43 4.20 -6.16
CA ALA A 112 -8.35 3.31 -4.99
C ALA A 112 -9.46 3.59 -3.96
N VAL A 113 -9.83 4.87 -3.75
CA VAL A 113 -10.96 5.23 -2.88
C VAL A 113 -12.30 4.86 -3.53
N GLN A 114 -12.48 5.14 -4.81
CA GLN A 114 -13.70 4.79 -5.53
C GLN A 114 -13.97 3.27 -5.55
N GLN A 115 -12.90 2.48 -5.66
CA GLN A 115 -12.93 1.03 -5.74
C GLN A 115 -12.50 0.35 -4.44
N ALA A 116 -12.61 1.06 -3.31
CA ALA A 116 -12.14 0.57 -2.02
C ALA A 116 -12.79 -0.79 -1.67
N ARG A 117 -14.09 -0.94 -1.92
CA ARG A 117 -14.82 -2.19 -1.69
C ARG A 117 -14.25 -3.36 -2.51
N GLU A 118 -14.04 -3.19 -3.81
CA GLU A 118 -13.49 -4.26 -4.64
C GLU A 118 -12.06 -4.65 -4.22
N ILE A 119 -11.25 -3.69 -3.76
CA ILE A 119 -9.91 -3.96 -3.21
C ILE A 119 -10.01 -4.81 -1.93
N LEU A 120 -10.96 -4.49 -1.05
CA LEU A 120 -11.19 -5.22 0.19
C LEU A 120 -11.64 -6.67 -0.08
N ASP A 121 -12.56 -6.84 -1.02
CA ASP A 121 -13.13 -8.13 -1.37
C ASP A 121 -12.11 -9.06 -2.04
N ALA A 122 -11.08 -8.50 -2.68
CA ALA A 122 -10.08 -9.27 -3.43
C ALA A 122 -9.08 -10.04 -2.54
N ALA A 123 -8.77 -9.55 -1.33
CA ALA A 123 -7.80 -10.22 -0.47
C ALA A 123 -8.03 -9.97 1.03
N PRO A 124 -7.83 -10.99 1.89
CA PRO A 124 -8.01 -10.86 3.33
C PRO A 124 -6.90 -10.05 4.03
N HIS A 125 -5.84 -9.68 3.31
CA HIS A 125 -4.73 -8.91 3.84
C HIS A 125 -4.04 -8.18 2.70
N PHE A 126 -3.89 -6.88 2.85
CA PHE A 126 -3.16 -6.03 1.91
C PHE A 126 -2.59 -4.79 2.59
N TRP A 127 -1.68 -4.11 1.89
CA TRP A 127 -1.18 -2.80 2.27
C TRP A 127 -1.42 -1.79 1.17
N VAL A 128 -1.70 -0.55 1.56
CA VAL A 128 -1.77 0.61 0.68
C VAL A 128 -0.62 1.55 0.99
N TYR A 129 0.15 1.89 -0.04
CA TYR A 129 1.28 2.80 0.04
C TYR A 129 1.11 3.95 -0.97
N PRO A 130 0.85 5.20 -0.51
CA PRO A 130 0.91 6.37 -1.37
C PRO A 130 2.33 6.57 -1.92
N LEU A 131 2.49 6.57 -3.24
CA LEU A 131 3.82 6.63 -3.85
C LEU A 131 4.55 7.92 -3.48
N GLY A 132 5.81 7.77 -3.06
CA GLY A 132 6.64 8.88 -2.56
C GLY A 132 6.22 9.40 -1.18
N GLY A 133 5.25 8.77 -0.53
CA GLY A 133 4.77 9.11 0.81
C GLY A 133 5.62 8.54 1.94
N SER A 134 5.17 8.84 3.17
CA SER A 134 5.73 8.33 4.42
C SER A 134 4.76 7.42 5.18
N VAL A 135 3.52 7.31 4.71
CA VAL A 135 2.48 6.45 5.30
C VAL A 135 2.49 5.09 4.64
N LEU A 136 2.28 4.07 5.46
CA LEU A 136 1.85 2.74 5.05
C LEU A 136 0.56 2.41 5.80
N VAL A 137 -0.42 1.89 5.08
CA VAL A 137 -1.69 1.44 5.65
C VAL A 137 -1.74 -0.07 5.50
N GLU A 138 -1.86 -0.82 6.59
CA GLU A 138 -2.17 -2.25 6.56
C GLU A 138 -3.66 -2.46 6.81
N CYS A 139 -4.28 -3.35 6.04
CA CYS A 139 -5.68 -3.70 6.15
C CYS A 139 -5.82 -5.22 6.30
N LEU A 140 -6.55 -5.65 7.32
CA LEU A 140 -6.85 -7.05 7.61
C LEU A 140 -8.34 -7.34 7.45
N LEU A 141 -8.66 -8.59 7.12
CA LEU A 141 -10.03 -9.08 6.94
C LEU A 141 -10.90 -8.90 8.19
N ASP A 142 -10.29 -8.90 9.38
CA ASP A 142 -10.98 -8.81 10.66
C ASP A 142 -11.42 -7.38 11.03
N GLY A 143 -11.34 -6.44 10.08
CA GLY A 143 -11.66 -5.04 10.31
C GLY A 143 -10.46 -4.19 10.70
N GLN A 144 -9.33 -4.80 11.11
CA GLN A 144 -8.23 -4.02 11.64
C GLN A 144 -7.50 -3.25 10.53
N VAL A 145 -7.30 -1.96 10.77
CA VAL A 145 -6.48 -1.09 9.95
C VAL A 145 -5.39 -0.47 10.81
N THR A 146 -4.14 -0.64 10.38
CA THR A 146 -2.97 -0.03 11.02
C THR A 146 -2.36 1.02 10.11
N VAL A 147 -2.28 2.26 10.58
CA VAL A 147 -1.64 3.37 9.86
C VAL A 147 -0.29 3.67 10.50
N ALA A 148 0.78 3.50 9.74
CA ALA A 148 2.13 3.76 10.21
C ALA A 148 2.80 4.85 9.38
N LYS A 149 3.40 5.84 10.05
CA LYS A 149 4.25 6.85 9.41
C LYS A 149 5.70 6.57 9.77
N LYS A 150 6.54 6.37 8.75
CA LYS A 150 7.97 6.53 8.98
C LYS A 150 8.30 8.01 8.89
N LYS A 151 8.79 8.59 9.98
CA LYS A 151 9.34 9.96 9.93
C LYS A 151 10.35 10.00 8.78
N SER A 152 10.16 10.93 7.84
CA SER A 152 11.23 11.26 6.92
C SER A 152 12.44 11.62 7.79
N ARG A 153 13.63 11.18 7.38
CA ARG A 153 14.85 11.61 8.06
C ARG A 153 14.98 13.11 7.79
N ALA A 154 14.33 13.94 8.61
CA ALA A 154 14.48 15.38 8.56
C ALA A 154 15.98 15.63 8.69
N GLY A 155 16.52 16.36 7.71
CA GLY A 155 17.95 16.51 7.53
C GLY A 155 18.64 16.83 8.85
N ALA A 156 19.70 16.08 9.15
CA ALA A 156 20.67 16.49 10.15
C ALA A 156 21.30 17.82 9.66
N LYS A 157 20.68 18.94 10.01
CA LYS A 157 21.23 20.28 9.82
C LYS A 157 21.10 21.02 11.14
N GLY A 158 22.23 21.17 11.83
CA GLY A 158 22.32 22.05 12.99
C GLY A 158 23.18 21.52 14.13
N ALA A 159 24.48 21.34 13.92
CA ALA A 159 25.46 21.51 14.99
C ALA A 159 26.85 21.72 14.38
N ARG A 160 27.13 22.95 13.98
CA ARG A 160 28.43 23.60 14.21
C ARG A 160 28.19 25.10 14.12
N GLY A 161 27.78 25.61 15.28
CA GLY A 161 27.86 27.03 15.58
C GLY A 161 29.32 27.45 15.63
N ASN A 162 29.54 28.54 14.92
CA ASN A 162 30.56 29.57 15.06
C ASN A 162 31.33 29.61 16.39
N ALA A 163 32.64 29.81 16.31
CA ALA A 163 33.45 30.48 17.32
C ALA A 163 34.71 31.07 16.63
N PRO A 164 35.28 32.17 17.16
CA PRO A 164 35.74 33.35 16.43
C PRO A 164 37.06 33.22 15.66
#